data_AF-A0A5M8AB00-F1
#
_entry.id   AF-A0A5M8AB00-F1
#
_cell.length_a   1.000
_cell.length_b   1.000
_cell.length_c   1.000
_cell.angle_alpha   90.00
_cell.angle_beta   90.00
_cell.angle_gamma   90.00
#
_symmetry.space_group_name_H-M   'P 1'
#
loop_
_entity.id
_entity.type
_entity.pdbx_description
1 polymer ?
#
loop_
_entity_poly.entity_id
_entity_poly.type
_entity_poly.pdbx_seq_one_letter_code
_entity_poly.pdbx_strand_id
1 'polypeptide(L)'
;VLQRYHGQPVEVPASRYRDHIAWLQTHDVAASESFWRERLQALDEPTRLASALPAPDAGTGHATCRTSLDADALARLQRSAASQHLTLNTLLQAAWVIVLQRYTGRRAVAFGATVAGRPAALPGAEAMLGLFINTLPVIQAPSPDQAVADWLQALQAENLALREHEHVPLYEIQRWAGQGGQALFDSILVFENYPVDAALRQREQNGLKLGEVSHAATTNYPLTLVISAGAT
;
A
#
# COMPACT_ATOMS: atom_id res chain seq x y z
N VAL A 1 -0.69 -20.93 -15.77
CA VAL A 1 -1.92 -21.73 -16.03
C VAL A 1 -2.44 -21.53 -17.45
N LEU A 2 -2.85 -20.31 -17.84
CA LEU A 2 -3.39 -20.04 -19.19
C LEU A 2 -2.43 -20.42 -20.34
N GLN A 3 -1.15 -20.08 -20.24
CA GLN A 3 -0.14 -20.51 -21.23
C GLN A 3 -0.08 -22.04 -21.37
N ARG A 4 0.00 -22.78 -20.25
CA ARG A 4 -0.04 -24.26 -20.25
C ARG A 4 -1.34 -24.81 -20.83
N TYR A 5 -2.48 -24.19 -20.52
CA TYR A 5 -3.78 -24.57 -21.06
C TYR A 5 -3.80 -24.47 -22.60
N HIS A 6 -3.14 -23.45 -23.16
CA HIS A 6 -2.98 -23.28 -24.60
C HIS A 6 -1.78 -24.02 -25.20
N GLY A 7 -1.15 -24.93 -24.47
CA GLY A 7 0.04 -25.66 -24.93
C GLY A 7 1.28 -24.78 -25.14
N GLN A 8 1.25 -23.52 -24.68
CA GLN A 8 2.39 -22.62 -24.74
C GLN A 8 3.40 -22.94 -23.62
N PRO A 9 4.71 -22.86 -23.91
CA PRO A 9 5.73 -23.01 -22.88
C PRO A 9 5.60 -21.90 -21.82
N VAL A 10 5.83 -22.26 -20.57
CA VAL A 10 5.94 -21.30 -19.47
C VAL A 10 7.42 -21.11 -19.19
N GLU A 11 7.89 -19.88 -19.32
CA GLU A 11 9.25 -19.52 -18.96
C GLU A 11 9.45 -19.75 -17.46
N VAL A 12 10.53 -20.45 -17.13
CA VAL A 12 10.94 -20.62 -15.73
C VAL A 12 11.75 -19.37 -15.36
N PRO A 13 11.37 -18.64 -14.30
CA PRO A 13 12.14 -17.48 -13.85
C PRO A 13 13.59 -17.88 -13.58
N ALA A 14 14.54 -17.10 -14.07
CA ALA A 14 15.97 -17.34 -13.86
C ALA A 14 16.36 -17.28 -12.37
N SER A 15 15.64 -16.44 -11.62
CA SER A 15 15.85 -16.15 -10.20
C SER A 15 14.83 -16.87 -9.31
N ARG A 16 15.27 -17.36 -8.16
CA ARG A 16 14.48 -18.10 -7.16
C ARG A 16 14.26 -17.26 -5.90
N TYR A 17 13.24 -17.57 -5.12
CA TYR A 17 12.93 -16.85 -3.88
C TYR A 17 14.08 -16.81 -2.86
N ARG A 18 14.92 -17.86 -2.81
CA ARG A 18 16.14 -17.85 -1.99
C ARG A 18 17.12 -16.73 -2.34
N ASP A 19 17.12 -16.28 -3.60
CA ASP A 19 18.00 -15.21 -4.08
C ASP A 19 17.50 -13.86 -3.53
N HIS A 20 16.18 -13.70 -3.36
CA HIS A 20 15.61 -12.58 -2.61
C HIS A 20 16.00 -12.62 -1.13
N ILE A 21 15.94 -13.79 -0.48
CA ILE A 21 16.39 -13.92 0.92
C ILE A 21 17.88 -13.59 1.07
N ALA A 22 18.73 -14.06 0.14
CA ALA A 22 20.14 -13.71 0.13
C ALA A 22 20.35 -12.19 -0.09
N TRP A 23 19.58 -11.58 -0.99
CA TRP A 23 19.58 -10.13 -1.21
C TRP A 23 19.19 -9.36 0.06
N LEU A 24 18.19 -9.80 0.82
CA LEU A 24 17.82 -9.16 2.10
C LEU A 24 18.99 -9.14 3.10
N GLN A 25 19.81 -10.18 3.11
CA GLN A 25 20.97 -10.28 4.01
C GLN A 25 22.11 -9.33 3.66
N THR A 26 22.12 -8.73 2.47
CA THR A 26 23.16 -7.77 2.08
C THR A 26 22.83 -6.32 2.48
N HIS A 27 21.67 -6.06 3.08
CA HIS A 27 21.21 -4.70 3.37
C HIS A 27 21.82 -4.16 4.67
N ASP A 28 22.10 -2.87 4.66
CA ASP A 28 22.54 -2.14 5.84
C ASP A 28 21.35 -1.90 6.77
N VAL A 29 21.24 -2.75 7.79
CA VAL A 29 20.20 -2.66 8.81
C VAL A 29 20.32 -1.37 9.62
N ALA A 30 21.53 -0.85 9.86
CA ALA A 30 21.73 0.37 10.65
C ALA A 30 21.30 1.63 9.89
N ALA A 31 21.53 1.66 8.58
CA ALA A 31 21.01 2.74 7.71
C ALA A 31 19.48 2.75 7.72
N SER A 32 18.86 1.58 7.53
CA SER A 32 17.40 1.43 7.60
C SER A 32 16.82 1.77 8.97
N GLU A 33 17.43 1.31 10.06
CA GLU A 33 17.01 1.66 11.42
C GLU A 33 17.04 3.17 11.63
N SER A 34 18.12 3.84 11.20
CA SER A 34 18.26 5.30 11.34
C SER A 34 17.17 6.04 10.56
N PHE A 35 16.94 5.65 9.30
CA PHE A 35 15.88 6.19 8.44
C PHE A 35 14.48 6.07 9.06
N TRP A 36 14.16 4.89 9.61
CA TRP A 36 12.86 4.64 10.22
C TRP A 36 12.73 5.37 11.56
N ARG A 37 13.77 5.38 12.40
CA ARG A 37 13.76 6.10 13.68
C ARG A 37 13.49 7.59 13.50
N GLU A 38 14.07 8.23 12.49
CA GLU A 38 13.81 9.64 12.19
C GLU A 38 12.31 9.89 11.91
N ARG A 39 11.70 9.08 11.04
CA ARG A 39 10.27 9.19 10.70
C ARG A 39 9.34 8.88 11.88
N LEU A 40 9.72 7.91 12.70
CA LEU A 40 8.95 7.52 13.87
C LEU A 40 8.85 8.65 14.91
N GLN A 41 9.79 9.60 14.94
CA GLN A 41 9.73 10.75 15.86
C GLN A 41 8.52 11.66 15.61
N ALA A 42 7.96 11.65 14.39
CA ALA A 42 6.78 12.44 14.08
C ALA A 42 5.51 11.90 14.74
N LEU A 43 5.48 10.61 15.09
CA LEU A 43 4.31 9.94 15.64
C LEU A 43 4.35 9.91 17.17
N ASP A 44 3.52 10.74 17.80
CA ASP A 44 3.44 10.85 19.26
C ASP A 44 2.86 9.58 19.91
N GLU A 45 1.84 8.99 19.28
CA GLU A 45 1.20 7.76 19.73
C GLU A 45 0.54 6.98 18.58
N PRO A 46 0.22 5.70 18.76
CA PRO A 46 -0.40 4.92 17.70
C PRO A 46 -1.72 5.49 17.21
N THR A 47 -1.94 5.47 15.90
CA THR A 47 -3.20 5.89 15.30
C THR A 47 -4.23 4.77 15.44
N ARG A 48 -5.28 5.03 16.22
CA ARG A 48 -6.36 4.06 16.52
C ARG A 48 -7.69 4.59 16.00
N LEU A 49 -7.97 4.41 14.71
CA LEU A 49 -9.22 4.84 14.10
C LEU A 49 -10.42 4.08 14.70
N ALA A 50 -10.30 2.77 14.93
CA ALA A 50 -11.38 1.97 15.47
C ALA A 50 -11.82 2.44 16.87
N SER A 51 -10.87 2.92 17.68
CA SER A 51 -11.15 3.50 19.00
C SER A 51 -11.70 4.93 18.95
N ALA A 52 -11.53 5.63 17.83
CA ALA A 52 -12.02 6.99 17.65
C ALA A 52 -13.47 7.04 17.10
N LEU A 53 -13.99 5.89 16.65
CA LEU A 53 -15.36 5.75 16.16
C LEU A 53 -16.30 5.27 17.27
N PRO A 54 -17.61 5.59 17.19
CA PRO A 54 -18.60 4.98 18.09
C PRO A 54 -18.54 3.46 18.03
N ALA A 55 -18.69 2.81 19.17
CA ALA A 55 -18.83 1.36 19.21
C ALA A 55 -20.07 0.93 18.38
N PRO A 56 -19.98 -0.14 17.58
CA PRO A 56 -21.12 -0.61 16.79
C PRO A 56 -22.26 -1.07 17.72
N ASP A 57 -23.50 -0.71 17.38
CA ASP A 57 -24.69 -1.06 18.17
C ASP A 57 -24.93 -2.58 18.23
N ALA A 58 -24.55 -3.31 17.18
CA ALA A 58 -24.57 -4.77 17.09
C ALA A 58 -23.69 -5.26 15.92
N GLY A 59 -23.30 -6.54 15.97
CA GLY A 59 -22.60 -7.22 14.88
C GLY A 59 -21.27 -7.84 15.30
N THR A 60 -20.90 -8.95 14.66
CA THR A 60 -19.58 -9.59 14.80
C THR A 60 -19.05 -9.94 13.40
N GLY A 61 -17.74 -9.97 13.23
CA GLY A 61 -17.10 -10.32 11.97
C GLY A 61 -16.72 -9.11 11.09
N HIS A 62 -16.62 -9.34 9.79
CA HIS A 62 -16.12 -8.37 8.82
C HIS A 62 -17.24 -7.98 7.83
N ALA A 63 -17.26 -6.71 7.43
CA ALA A 63 -18.14 -6.22 6.38
C ALA A 63 -17.31 -5.54 5.29
N THR A 64 -17.81 -5.57 4.05
CA THR A 64 -17.20 -4.87 2.91
C THR A 64 -18.17 -3.80 2.41
N CYS A 65 -17.70 -2.57 2.35
CA CYS A 65 -18.40 -1.47 1.69
C CYS A 65 -17.67 -1.12 0.39
N ARG A 66 -18.40 -1.01 -0.71
CA ARG A 66 -17.84 -0.63 -2.01
C ARG A 66 -18.42 0.71 -2.45
N THR A 67 -17.53 1.59 -2.86
CA THR A 67 -17.87 2.86 -3.51
C THR A 67 -17.06 2.96 -4.81
N SER A 68 -17.58 3.72 -5.76
CA SER A 68 -16.92 3.95 -7.04
C SER A 68 -16.87 5.44 -7.34
N LEU A 69 -15.76 5.86 -7.96
CA LEU A 69 -15.67 7.16 -8.61
C LEU A 69 -16.05 6.96 -10.07
N ASP A 70 -16.90 7.83 -10.59
CA ASP A 70 -17.20 7.82 -12.02
C ASP A 70 -15.95 8.17 -12.85
N ALA A 71 -16.03 7.88 -14.16
CA ALA A 71 -14.91 8.08 -15.08
C ALA A 71 -14.46 9.54 -15.16
N ASP A 72 -15.38 10.50 -15.02
CA ASP A 72 -15.08 11.92 -15.10
C ASP A 72 -14.32 12.40 -13.84
N ALA A 73 -14.75 11.96 -12.66
CA ALA A 73 -14.08 12.20 -11.39
C ALA A 73 -12.67 11.60 -11.39
N LEU A 74 -12.53 10.36 -11.86
CA LEU A 74 -11.22 9.71 -11.99
C LEU A 74 -10.31 10.46 -12.97
N ALA A 75 -10.82 10.85 -14.14
CA ALA A 75 -10.05 11.61 -15.13
C ALA A 75 -9.64 12.99 -14.62
N ARG A 76 -10.47 13.63 -13.80
CA ARG A 76 -10.12 14.89 -13.12
C ARG A 76 -9.01 14.67 -12.09
N LEU A 77 -9.10 13.64 -11.26
CA LEU A 77 -8.06 13.31 -10.27
C LEU A 77 -6.72 13.00 -10.96
N GLN A 78 -6.73 12.20 -12.03
CA GLN A 78 -5.54 11.87 -12.80
C GLN A 78 -4.91 13.11 -13.45
N ARG A 79 -5.71 14.02 -14.03
CA ARG A 79 -5.20 15.28 -14.59
C ARG A 79 -4.60 16.18 -13.52
N SER A 80 -5.24 16.32 -12.36
CA SER A 80 -4.72 17.10 -11.23
C SER A 80 -3.42 16.52 -10.67
N ALA A 81 -3.33 15.19 -10.60
CA ALA A 81 -2.09 14.51 -10.20
C ALA A 81 -0.98 14.83 -11.22
N ALA A 82 -1.26 14.62 -12.51
CA ALA A 82 -0.30 14.82 -13.59
C ALA A 82 0.19 16.28 -13.70
N SER A 83 -0.70 17.27 -13.54
CA SER A 83 -0.32 18.70 -13.62
C SER A 83 0.59 19.15 -12.48
N GLN A 84 0.58 18.41 -11.38
CA GLN A 84 1.47 18.62 -10.23
C GLN A 84 2.60 17.59 -10.19
N HIS A 85 2.81 16.77 -11.22
CA HIS A 85 3.79 15.67 -11.22
C HIS A 85 3.62 14.69 -10.05
N LEU A 86 2.39 14.49 -9.58
CA LEU A 86 2.03 13.57 -8.50
C LEU A 86 1.46 12.25 -9.04
N THR A 87 1.55 11.20 -8.23
CA THR A 87 0.85 9.92 -8.48
C THR A 87 -0.54 9.90 -7.86
N LEU A 88 -1.47 9.14 -8.45
CA LEU A 88 -2.80 8.93 -7.88
C LEU A 88 -2.73 8.31 -6.46
N ASN A 89 -1.80 7.37 -6.24
CA ASN A 89 -1.54 6.81 -4.92
C ASN A 89 -1.21 7.89 -3.88
N THR A 90 -0.38 8.87 -4.23
CA THR A 90 -0.05 9.99 -3.32
C THR A 90 -1.29 10.79 -2.93
N LEU A 91 -2.16 11.11 -3.90
CA LEU A 91 -3.41 11.83 -3.62
C LEU A 91 -4.34 11.05 -2.68
N LEU A 92 -4.44 9.73 -2.87
CA LEU A 92 -5.31 8.87 -2.07
C LEU A 92 -4.76 8.68 -0.65
N GLN A 93 -3.45 8.51 -0.51
CA GLN A 93 -2.79 8.50 0.79
C GLN A 93 -2.99 9.83 1.53
N ALA A 94 -2.83 10.97 0.84
CA ALA A 94 -3.07 12.28 1.42
C ALA A 94 -4.53 12.45 1.89
N ALA A 95 -5.49 12.03 1.06
CA ALA A 95 -6.91 12.03 1.46
C ALA A 95 -7.14 11.18 2.71
N TRP A 96 -6.50 10.01 2.81
CA TRP A 96 -6.58 9.14 3.97
C TRP A 96 -5.97 9.75 5.24
N VAL A 97 -4.82 10.43 5.11
CA VAL A 97 -4.21 11.19 6.22
C VAL A 97 -5.18 12.23 6.77
N ILE A 98 -5.84 13.00 5.91
CA ILE A 98 -6.81 14.01 6.34
C ILE A 98 -7.97 13.35 7.10
N VAL A 99 -8.52 12.25 6.57
CA VAL A 99 -9.59 11.50 7.25
C VAL A 99 -9.13 11.05 8.64
N LEU A 100 -7.95 10.46 8.76
CA LEU A 100 -7.42 10.02 10.05
C LEU A 100 -7.25 11.18 11.03
N GLN A 101 -6.68 12.31 10.61
CA GLN A 101 -6.55 13.50 11.48
C GLN A 101 -7.93 13.99 11.97
N ARG A 102 -8.93 14.01 11.08
CA ARG A 102 -10.28 14.48 11.40
C ARG A 102 -11.01 13.59 12.39
N TYR A 103 -10.91 12.27 12.23
CA TYR A 103 -11.60 11.32 13.11
C TYR A 103 -10.87 11.10 14.43
N THR A 104 -9.54 11.08 14.41
CA THR A 104 -8.75 10.81 15.63
C THR A 104 -8.42 12.08 16.42
N GLY A 105 -8.58 13.26 15.82
CA GLY A 105 -8.17 14.55 16.41
C GLY A 105 -6.65 14.71 16.57
N ARG A 106 -5.86 13.81 16.00
CA ARG A 106 -4.39 13.81 16.14
C ARG A 106 -3.73 14.69 15.08
N ARG A 107 -2.67 15.38 15.48
CA ARG A 107 -1.82 16.17 14.59
C ARG A 107 -0.99 15.25 13.69
N ALA A 108 -0.31 14.27 14.27
CA ALA A 108 0.41 13.25 13.52
C ALA A 108 -0.40 11.97 13.50
N VAL A 109 -0.51 11.36 12.32
CA VAL A 109 -1.24 10.11 12.10
C VAL A 109 -0.40 9.12 11.30
N ALA A 110 -0.67 7.84 11.51
CA ALA A 110 -0.05 6.73 10.82
C ALA A 110 -1.10 5.79 10.24
N PHE A 111 -0.78 5.21 9.09
CA PHE A 111 -1.49 4.06 8.52
C PHE A 111 -0.48 3.13 7.84
N GLY A 112 -0.87 1.89 7.58
CA GLY A 112 -0.04 0.99 6.79
C GLY A 112 -0.32 1.16 5.31
N ALA A 113 0.71 1.37 4.49
CA ALA A 113 0.62 1.25 3.04
C ALA A 113 1.22 -0.09 2.62
N THR A 114 0.52 -0.84 1.78
CA THR A 114 1.11 -2.06 1.20
C THR A 114 1.98 -1.71 0.01
N VAL A 115 3.14 -2.37 -0.06
CA VAL A 115 4.09 -2.26 -1.16
C VAL A 115 4.33 -3.65 -1.75
N ALA A 116 4.64 -3.70 -3.05
CA ALA A 116 4.93 -4.97 -3.70
C ALA A 116 6.16 -5.66 -3.11
N GLY A 117 7.11 -4.89 -2.55
CA GLY A 117 8.36 -5.35 -1.94
C GLY A 117 9.27 -6.07 -2.93
N ARG A 118 9.15 -5.76 -4.23
CA ARG A 118 9.92 -6.39 -5.32
C ARG A 118 11.04 -5.43 -5.73
N PRO A 119 12.27 -5.62 -5.22
CA PRO A 119 13.35 -4.68 -5.45
C PRO A 119 13.82 -4.68 -6.90
N ALA A 120 13.91 -3.51 -7.51
CA ALA A 120 14.38 -3.35 -8.89
C ALA A 120 15.83 -3.83 -9.10
N ALA A 121 16.64 -3.79 -8.05
CA ALA A 121 18.04 -4.26 -8.06
C ALA A 121 18.16 -5.79 -8.11
N LEU A 122 17.08 -6.54 -7.89
CA LEU A 122 17.07 -8.00 -7.95
C LEU A 122 16.53 -8.45 -9.32
N PRO A 123 17.38 -9.01 -10.20
CA PRO A 123 16.96 -9.47 -11.52
C PRO A 123 15.82 -10.49 -11.41
N GLY A 124 14.77 -10.29 -12.20
CA GLY A 124 13.62 -11.20 -12.24
C GLY A 124 12.66 -11.07 -11.05
N ALA A 125 12.85 -10.10 -10.15
CA ALA A 125 11.97 -9.91 -9.00
C ALA A 125 10.50 -9.74 -9.38
N GLU A 126 10.18 -9.09 -10.51
CA GLU A 126 8.81 -8.87 -10.97
C GLU A 126 8.05 -10.17 -11.31
N ALA A 127 8.75 -11.16 -11.88
CA ALA A 127 8.17 -12.44 -12.30
C ALA A 127 8.38 -13.56 -11.27
N MET A 128 9.14 -13.29 -10.19
CA MET A 128 9.48 -14.29 -9.19
C MET A 128 8.28 -14.68 -8.33
N LEU A 129 8.08 -15.98 -8.14
CA LEU A 129 7.12 -16.50 -7.18
C LEU A 129 7.71 -16.42 -5.75
N GLY A 130 6.99 -15.79 -4.83
CA GLY A 130 7.44 -15.57 -3.46
C GLY A 130 6.59 -14.58 -2.68
N LEU A 131 6.79 -14.50 -1.37
CA LEU A 131 6.13 -13.52 -0.49
C LEU A 131 6.96 -12.24 -0.43
N PHE A 132 6.64 -11.28 -1.28
CA PHE A 132 7.33 -9.98 -1.34
C PHE A 132 6.54 -8.86 -0.67
N ILE A 133 5.21 -8.98 -0.64
CA ILE A 133 4.34 -7.91 -0.14
C ILE A 133 4.74 -7.55 1.28
N ASN A 134 4.90 -6.25 1.52
CA ASN A 134 5.20 -5.72 2.84
C ASN A 134 4.24 -4.58 3.17
N THR A 135 4.08 -4.30 4.46
CA THR A 135 3.28 -3.18 4.95
C THR A 135 4.21 -2.21 5.64
N LEU A 136 4.24 -0.96 5.16
CA LEU A 136 5.08 0.09 5.72
C LEU A 136 4.23 1.15 6.41
N PRO A 137 4.65 1.69 7.57
CA PRO A 137 3.99 2.86 8.13
C PRO A 137 4.22 4.07 7.22
N VAL A 138 3.13 4.75 6.85
CA VAL A 138 3.17 6.12 6.34
C VAL A 138 2.76 7.01 7.50
N ILE A 139 3.67 7.86 7.96
CA ILE A 139 3.49 8.75 9.11
C ILE A 139 3.46 10.18 8.58
N GLN A 140 2.38 10.91 8.84
CA GLN A 140 2.20 12.26 8.31
C GLN A 140 1.64 13.19 9.37
N ALA A 141 2.12 14.43 9.36
CA ALA A 141 1.66 15.49 10.27
C ALA A 141 1.48 16.83 9.52
N PRO A 142 0.67 16.88 8.44
CA PRO A 142 0.48 18.11 7.70
C PRO A 142 -0.10 19.21 8.58
N SER A 143 0.40 20.43 8.41
CA SER A 143 -0.05 21.60 9.15
C SER A 143 -1.20 22.31 8.41
N PRO A 144 -2.21 22.88 9.11
CA PRO A 144 -3.32 23.59 8.46
C PRO A 144 -2.93 24.80 7.62
N ASP A 145 -1.79 25.42 7.92
CA ASP A 145 -1.22 26.58 7.23
C ASP A 145 -0.28 26.18 6.07
N GLN A 146 0.04 24.90 5.93
CA GLN A 146 0.89 24.41 4.84
C GLN A 146 0.11 24.41 3.51
N ALA A 147 0.74 24.89 2.44
CA ALA A 147 0.18 24.77 1.11
C ALA A 147 0.03 23.30 0.73
N VAL A 148 -1.17 22.92 0.27
CA VAL A 148 -1.50 21.52 -0.06
C VAL A 148 -0.55 20.96 -1.12
N ALA A 149 -0.17 21.77 -2.12
CA ALA A 149 0.76 21.34 -3.16
C ALA A 149 2.13 20.96 -2.59
N ASP A 150 2.68 21.77 -1.68
CA ASP A 150 3.98 21.53 -1.07
C ASP A 150 3.97 20.27 -0.19
N TRP A 151 2.89 20.08 0.57
CA TRP A 151 2.71 18.87 1.36
C TRP A 151 2.62 17.62 0.47
N LEU A 152 1.86 17.67 -0.62
CA LEU A 152 1.73 16.52 -1.53
C LEU A 152 3.07 16.17 -2.20
N GLN A 153 3.88 17.17 -2.55
CA GLN A 153 5.24 16.92 -3.05
C GLN A 153 6.12 16.25 -1.99
N ALA A 154 6.07 16.72 -0.74
CA ALA A 154 6.81 16.13 0.36
C ALA A 154 6.38 14.66 0.60
N LEU A 155 5.07 14.39 0.60
CA LEU A 155 4.55 13.02 0.72
C LEU A 155 5.00 12.12 -0.43
N GLN A 156 5.03 12.61 -1.67
CA GLN A 156 5.54 11.84 -2.80
C GLN A 156 7.04 11.56 -2.67
N ALA A 157 7.83 12.56 -2.29
CA ALA A 157 9.26 12.40 -2.06
C ALA A 157 9.54 11.40 -0.94
N GLU A 158 8.73 11.41 0.12
CA GLU A 158 8.81 10.44 1.20
C GLU A 158 8.48 9.02 0.71
N ASN A 159 7.40 8.84 -0.03
CA ASN A 159 7.05 7.57 -0.66
C ASN A 159 8.17 7.02 -1.57
N LEU A 160 8.90 7.90 -2.25
CA LEU A 160 10.05 7.51 -3.06
C LEU A 160 11.22 7.05 -2.17
N ALA A 161 11.52 7.80 -1.11
CA ALA A 161 12.59 7.46 -0.17
C ALA A 161 12.31 6.15 0.58
N LEU A 162 11.03 5.83 0.86
CA LEU A 162 10.63 4.56 1.46
C LEU A 162 11.09 3.34 0.65
N ARG A 163 11.25 3.45 -0.68
CA ARG A 163 11.57 2.32 -1.56
C ARG A 163 12.92 1.66 -1.24
N GLU A 164 13.90 2.43 -0.80
CA GLU A 164 15.21 1.87 -0.42
C GLU A 164 15.13 1.05 0.87
N HIS A 165 14.16 1.36 1.73
CA HIS A 165 13.96 0.74 3.03
C HIS A 165 12.70 -0.14 3.10
N GLU A 166 12.04 -0.39 1.97
CA GLU A 166 10.76 -1.12 1.90
C GLU A 166 10.88 -2.61 2.24
N HIS A 167 12.11 -3.11 2.29
CA HIS A 167 12.45 -4.49 2.63
C HIS A 167 12.40 -4.77 4.14
N VAL A 168 12.36 -3.72 4.99
CA VAL A 168 12.31 -3.88 6.44
C VAL A 168 10.92 -4.37 6.85
N PRO A 169 10.82 -5.50 7.59
CA PRO A 169 9.53 -6.00 8.00
C PRO A 169 8.89 -5.09 9.06
N LEU A 170 7.56 -4.92 9.00
CA LEU A 170 6.82 -4.01 9.88
C LEU A 170 7.11 -4.21 11.38
N TYR A 171 7.30 -5.45 11.83
CA TYR A 171 7.55 -5.74 13.24
C TYR A 171 8.89 -5.17 13.73
N GLU A 172 9.91 -5.04 12.86
CA GLU A 172 11.18 -4.37 13.20
C GLU A 172 10.96 -2.86 13.35
N ILE A 173 10.18 -2.26 12.45
CA ILE A 173 9.84 -0.83 12.53
C ILE A 173 9.07 -0.54 13.82
N GLN A 174 8.11 -1.40 14.19
CA GLN A 174 7.36 -1.32 15.45
C GLN A 174 8.28 -1.48 16.67
N ARG A 175 9.29 -2.37 16.60
CA ARG A 175 10.29 -2.54 17.64
C ARG A 175 11.13 -1.26 17.82
N TRP A 176 11.59 -0.64 16.73
CA TRP A 176 12.36 0.61 16.80
C TRP A 176 11.56 1.79 17.33
N ALA A 177 10.24 1.79 17.12
CA ALA A 177 9.32 2.79 17.68
C ALA A 177 9.15 2.68 19.21
N GLY A 178 9.78 1.70 19.87
CA GLY A 178 9.57 1.41 21.29
C GLY A 178 8.18 0.79 21.58
N GLN A 179 7.45 0.42 20.54
CA GLN A 179 6.11 -0.15 20.60
C GLN A 179 6.16 -1.68 20.42
N GLY A 180 7.17 -2.34 21.00
CA GLY A 180 7.36 -3.79 20.85
C GLY A 180 6.09 -4.56 21.22
N GLY A 181 5.35 -5.02 20.21
CA GLY A 181 4.09 -5.75 20.35
C GLY A 181 2.80 -4.93 20.16
N GLN A 182 2.87 -3.60 20.04
CA GLN A 182 1.71 -2.74 19.74
C GLN A 182 1.78 -2.21 18.30
N ALA A 183 0.65 -2.24 17.59
CA ALA A 183 0.59 -1.72 16.24
C ALA A 183 0.79 -0.20 16.22
N LEU A 184 1.46 0.38 15.21
CA LEU A 184 1.53 1.84 15.04
C LEU A 184 0.22 2.44 14.53
N PHE A 185 -0.60 1.61 13.90
CA PHE A 185 -1.85 1.96 13.24
C PHE A 185 -2.80 0.76 13.24
N ASP A 186 -4.10 1.00 13.08
CA ASP A 186 -5.13 -0.04 12.97
C ASP A 186 -5.88 -0.01 11.62
N SER A 187 -5.40 0.81 10.69
CA SER A 187 -5.91 0.87 9.32
C SER A 187 -4.78 0.75 8.31
N ILE A 188 -5.10 0.12 7.18
CA ILE A 188 -4.19 0.02 6.04
C ILE A 188 -4.85 0.49 4.75
N LEU A 189 -4.04 1.01 3.84
CA LEU A 189 -4.40 1.40 2.49
C LEU A 189 -3.64 0.51 1.51
N VAL A 190 -4.40 -0.15 0.65
CA VAL A 190 -3.91 -1.03 -0.42
C VAL A 190 -4.25 -0.37 -1.76
N PHE A 191 -3.23 0.01 -2.52
CA PHE A 191 -3.42 0.59 -3.85
C PHE A 191 -3.01 -0.41 -4.94
N GLU A 192 -3.96 -0.83 -5.76
CA GLU A 192 -3.78 -1.79 -6.84
C GLU A 192 -3.87 -1.09 -8.18
N ASN A 193 -2.72 -0.92 -8.84
CA ASN A 193 -2.65 -0.33 -10.18
C ASN A 193 -2.73 -1.39 -11.31
N TYR A 194 -3.08 -2.64 -10.97
CA TYR A 194 -3.20 -3.72 -11.95
C TYR A 194 -4.65 -3.89 -12.35
N PRO A 195 -5.03 -3.59 -13.61
CA PRO A 195 -6.30 -4.04 -14.13
C PRO A 195 -6.14 -5.52 -14.50
N VAL A 196 -6.05 -6.37 -13.47
CA VAL A 196 -6.02 -7.84 -13.63
C VAL A 196 -7.18 -8.25 -14.53
N ASP A 197 -8.36 -7.66 -14.32
CA ASP A 197 -9.55 -7.90 -15.13
C ASP A 197 -9.40 -7.51 -16.60
N ALA A 198 -8.66 -6.44 -16.92
CA ALA A 198 -8.44 -6.06 -18.32
C ALA A 198 -7.43 -6.99 -19.01
N ALA A 199 -6.36 -7.36 -18.30
CA ALA A 199 -5.37 -8.31 -18.80
C ALA A 199 -5.95 -9.73 -18.96
N LEU A 200 -6.88 -10.11 -18.10
CA LEU A 200 -7.64 -11.36 -18.19
C LEU A 200 -8.68 -11.31 -19.32
N ARG A 201 -9.44 -10.22 -19.47
CA ARG A 201 -10.41 -10.00 -20.57
C ARG A 201 -9.75 -9.99 -21.95
N GLN A 202 -8.58 -9.39 -22.10
CA GLN A 202 -7.81 -9.46 -23.36
C GLN A 202 -7.40 -10.89 -23.73
N ARG A 203 -7.34 -11.82 -22.77
CA ARG A 203 -6.97 -13.22 -22.99
C ARG A 203 -8.18 -14.15 -23.21
N GLU A 204 -9.40 -13.63 -23.23
CA GLU A 204 -10.63 -14.40 -23.53
C GLU A 204 -10.79 -14.77 -25.02
N GLN A 205 -9.79 -14.47 -25.86
CA GLN A 205 -9.83 -14.61 -27.32
C GLN A 205 -10.10 -16.04 -27.83
N ASN A 206 -10.11 -17.08 -26.99
CA ASN A 206 -10.19 -18.49 -27.40
C ASN A 206 -11.25 -19.34 -26.66
N GLY A 207 -12.37 -18.74 -26.23
CA GLY A 207 -13.54 -19.48 -25.73
C GLY A 207 -13.57 -19.79 -24.23
N LEU A 208 -12.49 -19.48 -23.50
CA LEU A 208 -12.47 -19.48 -22.04
C LEU A 208 -12.95 -18.11 -21.55
N LYS A 209 -14.10 -18.08 -20.86
CA LYS A 209 -14.64 -16.85 -20.24
C LYS A 209 -14.26 -16.83 -18.76
N LEU A 210 -13.65 -15.74 -18.33
CA LEU A 210 -13.32 -15.54 -16.92
C LEU A 210 -14.45 -14.72 -16.29
N GLY A 211 -15.00 -15.23 -15.17
CA GLY A 211 -15.96 -14.47 -14.39
C GLY A 211 -15.31 -13.28 -13.69
N GLU A 212 -16.13 -12.46 -13.02
CA GLU A 212 -15.61 -11.38 -12.18
C GLU A 212 -14.63 -11.93 -11.14
N VAL A 213 -13.45 -11.30 -11.06
CA VAL A 213 -12.48 -11.62 -10.02
C VAL A 213 -12.90 -10.88 -8.75
N SER A 214 -13.39 -11.62 -7.77
CA SER A 214 -13.66 -11.07 -6.44
C SER A 214 -12.43 -11.23 -5.55
N HIS A 215 -11.85 -10.09 -5.15
CA HIS A 215 -10.82 -10.05 -4.11
C HIS A 215 -11.50 -9.96 -2.74
N ALA A 216 -11.40 -11.02 -1.95
CA ALA A 216 -11.76 -11.00 -0.53
C ALA A 216 -10.49 -11.19 0.29
N ALA A 217 -9.88 -10.07 0.71
CA ALA A 217 -8.74 -10.08 1.62
C ALA A 217 -9.23 -9.73 3.03
N THR A 218 -9.39 -10.73 3.88
CA THR A 218 -9.55 -10.49 5.33
C THR A 218 -8.17 -10.26 5.91
N THR A 219 -7.94 -9.05 6.43
CA THR A 219 -6.68 -8.70 7.10
C THR A 219 -6.88 -8.73 8.61
N ASN A 220 -5.78 -8.66 9.35
CA ASN A 220 -5.81 -8.53 10.81
C ASN A 220 -6.01 -7.08 11.28
N TYR A 221 -6.27 -6.14 10.35
CA TYR A 221 -6.52 -4.74 10.66
C TYR A 221 -8.03 -4.46 10.73
N PRO A 222 -8.50 -3.71 11.74
CA PRO A 222 -9.90 -3.28 11.84
C PRO A 222 -10.48 -2.63 10.58
N LEU A 223 -9.67 -1.88 9.83
CA LEU A 223 -10.08 -1.30 8.55
C LEU A 223 -9.01 -1.50 7.46
N THR A 224 -9.44 -1.99 6.31
CA THR A 224 -8.62 -2.08 5.10
C THR A 224 -9.29 -1.30 3.98
N LEU A 225 -8.64 -0.23 3.51
CA LEU A 225 -9.06 0.53 2.36
C LEU A 225 -8.37 -0.04 1.11
N VAL A 226 -9.10 -0.77 0.28
CA VAL A 226 -8.60 -1.26 -1.01
C VAL A 226 -9.05 -0.32 -2.12
N ILE A 227 -8.08 0.14 -2.91
CA ILE A 227 -8.31 1.05 -4.03
C ILE A 227 -7.77 0.37 -5.28
N SER A 228 -8.66 -0.01 -6.18
CA SER A 228 -8.31 -0.57 -7.48
C SER A 228 -8.63 0.43 -8.58
N ALA A 229 -7.66 0.66 -9.47
CA ALA A 229 -7.87 1.46 -10.67
C ALA A 229 -8.34 0.52 -11.80
N GLY A 230 -9.63 0.57 -12.13
CA GLY A 230 -10.21 -0.22 -13.23
C GLY A 230 -11.62 0.26 -13.59
N ALA A 231 -12.00 0.12 -14.85
CA ALA A 231 -13.38 0.33 -15.26
C ALA A 231 -14.27 -0.76 -14.64
N THR A 232 -15.28 -0.34 -13.88
CA THR A 232 -16.42 -1.18 -13.51
C THR A 232 -17.19 -1.59 -14.76
#